data_AF-A0A178KB41-F1
#
_entry.id   AF-A0A178KB41-F1
#
_cell.length_a   1.000
_cell.length_b   1.000
_cell.length_c   1.000
_cell.angle_alpha   90.00
_cell.angle_beta   90.00
_cell.angle_gamma   90.00
#
_symmetry.space_group_name_H-M   'P 1'
#
loop_
_entity.id
_entity.type
_entity.pdbx_description
1 polymer ?
#
loop_
_entity_poly.entity_id
_entity_poly.type
_entity_poly.pdbx_seq_one_letter_code
_entity_poly.pdbx_strand_id
1 'polypeptide(L)' 'MEWLFNPWVITAIIISVVVSNIMALKYTANMKFTERDKIKYLKEKHAREQARKEEEEREKAELAEKQAKLDNSNK' A
#
# COMPACT_ATOMS: atom_id res chain seq x y z
N MET A 1 -21.33 -39.82 28.01
CA MET A 1 -22.23 -38.64 28.10
C MET A 1 -21.76 -37.61 29.12
N GLU A 2 -20.97 -37.96 30.13
CA GLU A 2 -20.51 -37.04 31.18
C GLU A 2 -19.41 -36.06 30.71
N TRP A 3 -18.67 -36.41 29.65
CA TRP A 3 -17.57 -35.59 29.14
C TRP A 3 -18.04 -34.27 28.50
N LEU A 4 -19.21 -34.28 27.85
CA LEU A 4 -19.82 -33.09 27.23
C LEU A 4 -20.34 -32.10 28.27
N PHE A 5 -20.76 -32.59 29.43
CA PHE A 5 -21.23 -31.76 30.55
C PHE A 5 -20.12 -31.37 31.52
N ASN A 6 -18.87 -31.64 31.19
CA ASN A 6 -17.75 -31.22 32.01
C ASN A 6 -17.58 -29.69 31.91
N PRO A 7 -17.57 -28.94 33.03
CA PRO A 7 -17.50 -27.48 33.03
C PRO A 7 -16.30 -26.91 32.23
N TRP A 8 -15.18 -27.65 32.19
CA TRP A 8 -14.03 -27.29 31.37
C TRP A 8 -14.32 -27.33 29.86
N VAL A 9 -15.05 -28.35 29.40
CA VAL A 9 -15.36 -28.58 27.99
C VAL A 9 -16.36 -27.54 27.49
N ILE A 10 -17.39 -27.24 28.29
CA ILE A 10 -18.38 -26.21 27.97
C ILE A 10 -17.71 -24.84 27.80
N THR A 11 -16.77 -24.50 28.69
CA THR A 11 -16.04 -23.23 28.65
C THR A 11 -15.19 -23.10 27.36
N ALA A 12 -14.51 -24.17 26.96
CA ALA A 12 -13.72 -24.17 25.72
C ALA A 12 -14.59 -23.93 24.47
N ILE A 13 -15.80 -24.51 24.42
CA ILE A 13 -16.75 -24.31 23.32
C ILE A 13 -17.20 -22.85 23.27
N ILE A 14 -17.56 -22.24 24.41
CA ILE A 14 -17.98 -20.84 24.47
C ILE A 14 -16.84 -19.92 24.01
N ILE A 15 -15.62 -20.13 24.50
CA ILE A 15 -14.45 -19.34 24.08
C ILE A 15 -14.21 -19.49 22.57
N SER A 16 -14.34 -20.70 22.02
CA SER A 16 -14.19 -20.95 20.58
C SER A 16 -15.20 -20.14 19.75
N VAL A 17 -16.47 -20.09 20.17
CA VAL A 17 -17.51 -19.31 19.47
C VAL A 17 -17.23 -17.80 19.57
N VAL A 18 -16.81 -17.32 20.74
CA VAL A 18 -16.48 -15.90 20.95
C VAL A 18 -15.27 -15.48 20.11
N VAL A 19 -14.19 -16.27 20.11
CA VAL A 19 -12.99 -15.99 19.31
C VAL A 19 -13.29 -16.05 17.81
N SER A 20 -14.12 -17.00 17.37
CA SER A 20 -14.54 -17.11 15.96
C SER A 20 -15.28 -15.84 15.49
N ASN A 21 -16.10 -15.26 16.36
CA ASN A 21 -16.84 -14.03 16.05
C ASN A 21 -15.93 -12.78 16.09
N ILE A 22 -15.02 -12.71 17.07
CA ILE A 22 -14.01 -11.63 17.14
C ILE A 22 -13.06 -11.71 15.93
N MET A 23 -12.75 -12.90 15.42
CA MET A 23 -11.88 -13.07 14.27
C MET A 23 -12.46 -12.41 13.01
N ALA A 24 -13.78 -12.47 12.79
CA ALA A 24 -14.44 -11.77 11.69
C ALA A 24 -14.33 -10.24 11.79
N LEU A 25 -14.42 -9.70 13.01
CA LEU A 25 -14.23 -8.28 13.28
C LEU A 25 -12.76 -7.86 13.19
N LYS A 26 -11.83 -8.69 13.67
CA LYS A 26 -10.38 -8.44 13.57
C LYS A 26 -9.91 -8.46 12.12
N TYR A 27 -10.46 -9.35 11.30
CA TYR A 27 -10.20 -9.36 9.87
C TYR A 27 -10.68 -8.06 9.20
N THR A 28 -11.86 -7.57 9.59
CA THR A 28 -12.40 -6.28 9.10
C THR A 28 -11.62 -5.06 9.60
N ALA A 29 -11.19 -5.04 10.87
CA ALA A 29 -10.45 -3.92 11.45
C ALA A 29 -8.99 -3.84 10.97
N ASN A 30 -8.37 -4.97 10.63
CA ASN A 30 -6.99 -5.01 10.13
C ASN A 30 -6.87 -4.58 8.66
N MET A 31 -7.94 -4.69 7.86
CA MET A 31 -7.96 -4.22 6.46
C MET A 31 -7.75 -2.70 6.34
N LYS A 32 -8.28 -1.92 7.30
CA LYS A 32 -8.15 -0.45 7.29
C LYS A 32 -6.73 0.06 7.54
N PHE A 33 -5.87 -0.71 8.22
CA PHE A 33 -4.48 -0.34 8.44
C PHE A 33 -3.61 -0.68 7.23
N THR A 34 -3.78 -1.87 6.65
CA THR A 34 -3.04 -2.27 5.44
C THR A 34 -3.40 -1.40 4.23
N GLU A 35 -4.66 -0.99 4.05
CA GLU A 35 -5.04 -0.10 2.95
C GLU A 35 -4.41 1.30 3.09
N ARG A 36 -4.32 1.85 4.30
CA ARG A 36 -3.73 3.17 4.52
C ARG A 36 -2.22 3.21 4.21
N ASP A 37 -1.50 2.16 4.57
CA ASP A 37 -0.08 2.03 4.21
C ASP A 37 0.11 1.80 2.70
N LYS A 38 -0.77 1.00 2.06
CA LYS A 38 -0.76 0.82 0.60
C LYS A 38 -1.01 2.13 -0.14
N ILE A 39 -1.99 2.93 0.31
CA ILE A 39 -2.32 4.22 -0.30
C ILE A 39 -1.16 5.21 -0.13
N LYS A 40 -0.54 5.27 1.05
CA LYS A 40 0.66 6.10 1.26
C LYS A 40 1.81 5.69 0.33
N TYR A 41 2.10 4.38 0.26
CA TYR A 41 3.15 3.85 -0.60
C TYR A 41 2.91 4.16 -2.08
N LEU A 42 1.67 3.97 -2.57
CA LEU A 42 1.32 4.27 -3.95
C LEU A 42 1.41 5.77 -4.25
N LYS A 43 0.97 6.64 -3.32
CA LYS A 43 1.05 8.10 -3.49
C LYS A 43 2.49 8.58 -3.56
N GLU A 44 3.37 8.05 -2.70
CA GLU A 44 4.79 8.39 -2.70
C GLU A 44 5.50 7.90 -3.97
N LYS A 45 5.19 6.68 -4.42
CA LYS A 45 5.73 6.15 -5.68
C LYS A 45 5.32 7.01 -6.88
N HIS A 46 4.06 7.45 -6.93
CA HIS A 46 3.55 8.28 -8.01
C HIS A 46 4.21 9.67 -8.04
N ALA A 47 4.43 10.27 -6.85
CA ALA A 47 5.13 11.56 -6.73
C ALA A 47 6.59 11.46 -7.22
N ARG A 48 7.30 10.39 -6.87
CA ARG A 48 8.68 10.16 -7.33
C ARG A 48 8.76 9.95 -8.85
N GLU A 49 7.80 9.24 -9.43
CA GLU A 49 7.79 9.00 -10.88
C GLU A 49 7.43 10.26 -11.66
N GLN A 50 6.55 11.12 -11.13
CA GLN A 50 6.29 12.44 -11.72
C GLN A 50 7.52 13.34 -11.69
N ALA A 51 8.22 13.41 -10.54
CA ALA A 51 9.44 14.20 -10.43
C ALA A 51 10.51 13.75 -11.43
N ARG A 52 10.71 12.43 -11.61
CA ARG A 52 11.66 11.89 -12.59
C ARG A 52 11.28 12.23 -14.03
N LYS A 53 9.98 12.18 -14.36
CA LYS A 53 9.51 12.56 -15.70
C LYS A 53 9.71 14.04 -15.97
N GLU A 54 9.41 14.90 -15.01
CA GLU A 54 9.64 16.35 -15.15
C GLU A 54 11.13 16.68 -15.33
N GLU A 55 12.01 15.97 -14.62
CA GLU A 55 13.47 16.14 -14.75
C GLU A 55 13.97 15.68 -16.13
N GLU A 56 13.53 14.50 -16.60
CA GLU A 56 13.84 14.01 -17.94
C GLU A 56 13.32 14.95 -19.05
N GLU A 57 12.14 15.54 -18.88
CA GLU A 57 11.59 16.50 -19.84
C GLU A 57 12.38 17.81 -19.86
N ARG A 58 12.83 18.29 -18.70
CA ARG A 58 13.70 19.48 -18.61
C ARG A 58 15.06 19.25 -19.23
N GLU A 59 15.69 18.10 -18.96
CA GLU A 59 16.97 17.74 -19.57
C GLU A 59 16.85 17.63 -21.09
N LYS A 60 15.79 16.99 -21.61
CA LYS A 60 15.54 16.91 -23.05
C LYS A 60 15.31 18.29 -23.68
N ALA A 61 14.56 19.17 -23.02
CA ALA A 61 14.35 20.53 -23.49
C ALA A 61 15.67 21.33 -23.51
N GLU A 62 16.51 21.19 -22.48
CA GLU A 62 17.81 21.86 -22.41
C GLU A 62 18.79 21.33 -23.47
N LEU A 63 18.83 20.01 -23.69
CA LEU A 63 19.61 19.39 -24.76
C LEU A 63 19.15 19.85 -26.14
N ALA A 64 17.84 19.90 -26.38
CA ALA A 64 17.28 20.40 -27.64
C ALA A 64 17.62 21.87 -27.88
N GLU A 65 17.56 22.71 -26.83
CA GLU A 65 17.94 24.13 -26.93
C GLU A 65 19.44 24.30 -27.21
N LYS A 66 20.30 23.54 -26.52
CA LYS A 66 21.75 23.54 -26.76
C LYS A 66 22.07 23.09 -28.19
N GLN A 67 21.40 22.05 -28.68
CA GLN A 67 21.57 21.55 -30.04
C GLN A 67 21.15 22.61 -31.07
N ALA A 68 19.99 23.25 -30.88
CA ALA A 68 19.51 24.31 -31.77
C ALA A 68 20.46 25.53 -31.81
N LYS A 69 21.07 25.88 -30.68
CA LYS A 69 22.09 26.94 -30.61
C LYS A 69 23.39 26.55 -31.33
N LEU A 70 23.81 25.29 -31.20
CA LEU A 70 25.01 24.77 -31.86
C LEU A 70 24.85 24.72 -33.39
N ASP A 71 23.71 24.23 -33.87
CA ASP A 71 23.38 24.18 -35.31
C ASP A 71 23.30 25.58 -35.93
N ASN A 72 22.78 26.57 -35.21
CA ASN A 72 22.73 27.95 -35.70
C ASN A 72 24.10 28.66 -35.66
N SER A 73 25.02 28.23 -34.80
CA SER A 73 26.38 28.80 -34.74
C SER A 73 27.32 28.26 -35.82
N ASN A 74 27.01 27.10 -36.41
CA ASN A 74 27.81 26.47 -37.47
C ASN A 74 27.30 26.79 -38.88
N LYS A 75 26.29 27.65 -39.01
CA LYS A 75 25.68 28.07 -40.27
C LYS A 75 25.98 29.53 -40.58
#